data_AF-A0A6A5E3U7-F1
#
_entry.id   AF-A0A6A5E3U7-F1
#
_cell.length_a   1.000
_cell.length_b   1.000
_cell.length_c   1.000
_cell.angle_alpha   90.00
_cell.angle_beta   90.00
_cell.angle_gamma   90.00
#
_symmetry.space_group_name_H-M   'P 1'
#
loop_
_entity.id
_entity.type
_entity.pdbx_description
1 polymer ?
#
loop_
_entity_poly.entity_id
_entity_poly.type
_entity_poly.pdbx_seq_one_letter_code
_entity_poly.pdbx_strand_id
1 'polypeptide(L)'
;MPFTFLRDPWNWLDFTVILMAYVTEFVDLGNVSALRTFRVLRALKTISVIPGLKTIVGALIQSVRKLADVMILTVFCLSVFALIGLQLFMGLLRQKCIRSLGHCINSSYSSNASFICNNRTWSSRADFLGNEGQIKNKRGWC
;
A
#
# COMPACT_ATOMS: atom_id res chain seq x y z
N MET A 1 22.86 -21.40 34.19
CA MET A 1 22.74 -20.33 33.15
C MET A 1 21.45 -20.58 32.36
N PRO A 2 20.28 -20.13 32.84
CA PRO A 2 19.00 -20.60 32.35
C PRO A 2 18.41 -19.64 31.30
N PHE A 3 18.75 -19.83 30.03
CA PHE A 3 18.03 -19.22 28.89
C PHE A 3 17.85 -20.19 27.72
N THR A 4 17.94 -21.51 27.97
CA THR A 4 17.71 -22.55 26.94
C THR A 4 16.23 -22.68 26.54
N PHE A 5 15.30 -22.21 27.37
CA PHE A 5 13.84 -22.32 27.15
C PHE A 5 13.31 -21.43 26.00
N LEU A 6 14.06 -20.42 25.56
CA LEU A 6 13.68 -19.51 24.46
C LEU A 6 14.21 -19.94 23.08
N ARG A 7 15.00 -21.03 23.00
CA ARG A 7 15.62 -21.46 21.74
C ARG A 7 14.68 -22.30 20.87
N ASP A 8 13.60 -22.81 21.44
CA ASP A 8 12.61 -23.59 20.71
C ASP A 8 11.53 -22.68 20.08
N PRO A 9 11.44 -22.61 18.74
CA PRO A 9 10.49 -21.74 18.05
C PRO A 9 9.03 -22.07 18.39
N TRP A 10 8.76 -23.29 18.86
CA TRP A 10 7.45 -23.74 19.33
C TRP A 10 7.00 -23.05 20.61
N ASN A 11 7.94 -22.82 21.53
CA ASN A 11 7.63 -22.16 22.79
C ASN A 11 7.41 -20.65 22.58
N TRP A 12 8.13 -20.05 21.61
CA TRP A 12 7.91 -18.66 21.22
C TRP A 12 6.57 -18.46 20.49
N LEU A 13 6.19 -19.39 19.60
CA LEU A 13 4.88 -19.33 18.95
C LEU A 13 3.75 -19.38 19.99
N ASP A 14 3.86 -20.28 20.97
CA ASP A 14 2.89 -20.37 22.06
C ASP A 14 2.80 -19.07 22.88
N PHE A 15 3.95 -18.48 23.22
CA PHE A 15 4.01 -17.21 23.95
C PHE A 15 3.38 -16.05 23.18
N THR A 16 3.61 -15.97 21.86
CA THR A 16 3.04 -14.92 21.00
C THR A 16 1.52 -15.04 20.89
N VAL A 17 1.00 -16.25 20.79
CA VAL A 17 -0.45 -16.51 20.75
C VAL A 17 -1.11 -16.15 22.08
N ILE A 18 -0.50 -16.54 23.21
CA ILE A 18 -1.00 -16.21 24.55
C ILE A 18 -0.99 -14.68 24.76
N LEU A 19 0.10 -14.00 24.35
CA LEU A 19 0.23 -12.56 24.50
C LEU A 19 -0.80 -11.80 23.64
N MET A 20 -1.01 -12.22 22.39
CA MET A 20 -2.07 -11.66 21.55
C MET A 20 -3.44 -11.88 22.17
N ALA A 21 -3.70 -13.05 22.78
CA ALA A 21 -4.94 -13.32 23.49
C ALA A 21 -5.18 -12.35 24.64
N TYR A 22 -4.16 -12.16 25.46
CA TYR A 22 -4.23 -11.27 26.61
C TYR A 22 -4.42 -9.80 26.22
N VAL A 23 -3.70 -9.33 25.19
CA VAL A 23 -3.83 -7.96 24.68
C VAL A 23 -5.24 -7.71 24.15
N THR A 24 -5.86 -8.70 23.52
CA THR A 24 -7.20 -8.55 22.94
C THR A 24 -8.31 -8.62 23.99
N GLU A 25 -8.08 -9.35 25.08
CA GLU A 25 -8.97 -9.35 26.26
C GLU A 25 -8.89 -8.05 27.05
N PHE A 26 -7.74 -7.37 27.02
CA PHE A 26 -7.56 -6.03 27.60
C PHE A 26 -8.11 -4.89 26.74
N VAL A 27 -8.25 -5.11 25.43
CA VAL A 27 -8.75 -4.11 24.47
C VAL A 27 -10.18 -4.50 24.10
N ASP A 28 -11.13 -4.09 24.95
CA ASP A 28 -12.58 -4.27 24.76
C ASP A 28 -13.10 -3.30 23.67
N LEU A 29 -12.63 -3.50 22.44
CA LEU A 29 -13.20 -2.86 21.26
C LEU A 29 -14.27 -3.83 20.76
N GLY A 30 -15.55 -3.43 20.87
CA GLY A 30 -16.76 -4.14 20.46
C GLY A 30 -16.85 -4.52 18.98
N ASN A 31 -15.83 -5.21 18.47
CA ASN A 31 -15.59 -5.53 17.09
C ASN A 31 -15.71 -7.06 16.92
N VAL A 32 -16.96 -7.51 16.78
CA VAL A 32 -17.40 -8.90 16.63
C VAL A 32 -16.68 -9.71 15.53
N SER A 33 -15.87 -9.07 14.69
CA SER A 33 -15.04 -9.71 13.67
C SER A 33 -13.71 -10.25 14.20
N ALA A 34 -13.03 -9.53 15.12
CA ALA A 34 -11.74 -9.96 15.68
C ALA A 34 -11.87 -11.21 16.55
N LEU A 35 -12.99 -11.32 17.28
CA LEU A 35 -13.36 -12.48 18.11
C LEU A 35 -13.47 -13.79 17.31
N ARG A 36 -13.84 -13.74 16.02
CA ARG A 36 -13.91 -14.94 15.16
C ARG A 36 -12.52 -15.44 14.79
N THR A 37 -11.61 -14.54 14.40
CA THR A 37 -10.21 -14.86 14.11
C THR A 37 -9.47 -15.33 15.37
N PHE A 38 -9.85 -14.81 16.54
CA PHE A 38 -9.33 -15.23 17.84
C PHE A 38 -9.54 -16.71 18.14
N ARG A 39 -10.73 -17.23 17.81
CA ARG A 39 -11.04 -18.67 17.97
C ARG A 39 -10.17 -19.54 17.05
N VAL A 40 -9.79 -19.03 15.88
CA VAL A 40 -8.88 -19.73 14.94
C VAL A 40 -7.46 -19.82 15.51
N LEU A 41 -6.97 -18.78 16.20
CA LEU A 41 -5.67 -18.80 16.90
C LEU A 41 -5.63 -19.85 18.03
N ARG A 42 -6.74 -20.05 18.75
CA ARG A 42 -6.87 -21.15 19.72
C ARG A 42 -6.83 -22.52 19.04
N ALA A 43 -7.46 -22.68 17.87
CA ALA A 43 -7.40 -23.93 17.11
C ALA A 43 -5.95 -24.25 16.64
N LEU A 44 -5.19 -23.24 16.22
CA LEU A 44 -3.78 -23.36 15.87
C LEU A 44 -2.91 -23.84 17.06
N LYS A 45 -3.20 -23.40 18.29
CA LYS A 45 -2.55 -23.91 19.51
C LYS A 45 -2.75 -25.42 19.66
N THR A 46 -3.96 -25.93 19.49
CA THR A 46 -4.24 -27.39 19.59
C THR A 46 -3.49 -28.21 18.55
N ILE A 47 -3.36 -27.72 17.31
CA ILE A 47 -2.65 -28.43 16.24
C ILE A 47 -1.13 -28.48 16.56
N SER A 48 -0.57 -27.43 17.18
CA SER A 48 0.86 -27.35 17.54
C SER A 48 1.30 -28.25 18.70
N VAL A 49 0.35 -28.77 19.50
CA VAL A 49 0.61 -29.70 20.61
C VAL A 49 0.80 -31.14 20.10
N ILE A 50 0.29 -31.47 18.91
CA ILE A 50 0.42 -32.80 18.31
C ILE A 50 1.85 -32.94 17.73
N PRO A 51 2.62 -33.97 18.14
CA PRO A 51 4.03 -34.10 17.75
C PRO A 51 4.25 -34.17 16.23
N GLY A 52 3.26 -34.65 15.46
CA GLY A 52 3.32 -34.72 14.00
C GLY A 52 3.35 -33.35 13.29
N LEU A 53 2.64 -32.34 13.80
CA LEU A 53 2.68 -31.00 13.18
C LEU A 53 4.04 -30.34 13.36
N LYS A 54 4.71 -30.62 14.49
CA LYS A 54 5.99 -30.00 14.79
C LYS A 54 7.06 -30.30 13.74
N THR A 55 7.06 -31.52 13.24
CA THR A 55 7.96 -31.96 12.18
C THR A 55 7.67 -31.27 10.85
N ILE A 56 6.39 -31.10 10.49
CA ILE A 56 5.99 -30.49 9.22
C ILE A 56 6.41 -29.02 9.15
N VAL A 57 6.14 -28.25 10.21
CA VAL A 57 6.53 -26.83 10.27
C VAL A 57 8.05 -26.69 10.34
N GLY A 58 8.74 -27.61 11.02
CA GLY A 58 10.21 -27.67 10.99
C GLY A 58 10.76 -27.88 9.57
N ALA A 59 10.19 -28.81 8.81
CA ALA A 59 10.56 -29.07 7.41
C ALA A 59 10.24 -27.88 6.49
N LEU A 60 9.12 -27.19 6.74
CA LEU A 60 8.74 -25.97 6.02
C LEU A 60 9.76 -24.85 6.29
N ILE A 61 10.11 -24.61 7.55
CA ILE A 61 11.09 -23.57 7.94
C ILE A 61 12.47 -23.89 7.37
N GLN A 62 12.85 -25.15 7.34
CA GLN A 62 14.10 -25.58 6.71
C GLN A 62 14.09 -25.29 5.21
N SER A 63 12.97 -25.56 4.53
CA SER A 63 12.78 -25.22 3.11
C SER A 63 12.83 -23.71 2.86
N VAL A 64 12.16 -22.91 3.70
CA VAL A 64 12.19 -21.45 3.59
C VAL A 64 13.60 -20.90 3.80
N ARG A 65 14.38 -21.45 4.74
CA ARG A 65 15.78 -21.06 4.92
C ARG A 65 16.65 -21.37 3.71
N LYS A 66 16.39 -22.46 2.98
CA LYS A 66 17.06 -22.77 1.71
C LYS A 66 16.68 -21.81 0.59
N LEU A 67 15.43 -21.33 0.60
CA LEU A 67 14.95 -20.32 -0.35
C LEU A 67 15.31 -18.88 0.07
N ALA A 68 15.73 -18.66 1.32
CA ALA A 68 16.06 -17.33 1.84
C ALA A 68 17.20 -16.68 1.06
N ASP A 69 18.21 -17.45 0.66
CA ASP A 69 19.33 -16.95 -0.15
C ASP A 69 18.83 -16.40 -1.50
N VAL A 70 17.92 -17.13 -2.16
CA VAL A 70 17.30 -16.71 -3.43
C VAL A 70 16.36 -15.51 -3.22
N MET A 71 15.62 -15.48 -2.12
CA MET A 71 14.79 -14.34 -1.73
C MET A 71 15.62 -13.08 -1.51
N ILE A 72 16.76 -13.17 -0.82
CA ILE A 72 17.66 -12.03 -0.57
C ILE A 72 18.20 -11.50 -1.91
N LEU A 73 18.66 -12.39 -2.79
CA LEU A 73 19.11 -12.01 -4.14
C LEU A 73 17.99 -11.30 -4.91
N THR A 74 16.77 -11.80 -4.84
CA THR A 74 15.60 -11.23 -5.52
C THR A 74 15.26 -9.85 -4.97
N VAL A 75 15.22 -9.68 -3.65
CA VAL A 75 14.94 -8.39 -3.00
C VAL A 75 16.02 -7.36 -3.34
N PHE A 76 17.29 -7.76 -3.32
CA PHE A 76 18.39 -6.90 -3.72
C PHE A 76 18.23 -6.43 -5.18
N CYS A 77 17.97 -7.36 -6.10
CA CYS A 77 17.74 -7.07 -7.51
C CYS A 77 16.56 -6.11 -7.72
N LEU A 78 15.41 -6.41 -7.10
CA LEU A 78 14.22 -5.56 -7.15
C LEU A 78 14.47 -4.17 -6.57
N SER A 79 15.28 -4.04 -5.52
CA SER A 79 15.61 -2.74 -4.93
C SER A 79 16.38 -1.85 -5.90
N VAL A 80 17.35 -2.39 -6.65
CA VAL A 80 18.12 -1.63 -7.66
C VAL A 80 17.19 -1.17 -8.79
N PHE A 81 16.37 -2.09 -9.32
CA PHE A 81 15.38 -1.74 -10.33
C PHE A 81 14.36 -0.71 -9.83
N ALA A 82 13.93 -0.81 -8.56
CA ALA A 82 13.01 0.14 -7.95
C ALA A 82 13.64 1.53 -7.81
N LEU A 83 14.94 1.65 -7.48
CA LEU A 83 15.62 2.94 -7.41
C LEU A 83 15.74 3.60 -8.78
N ILE A 84 16.12 2.82 -9.80
CA ILE A 84 16.19 3.30 -11.19
C ILE A 84 14.79 3.68 -11.69
N GLY A 85 13.79 2.82 -11.46
CA GLY A 85 12.41 3.06 -11.83
C GLY A 85 11.81 4.26 -11.11
N LEU A 86 12.09 4.45 -9.82
CA LEU A 86 11.63 5.62 -9.07
C LEU A 86 12.20 6.90 -9.68
N GLN A 87 13.48 6.95 -10.01
CA GLN A 87 14.11 8.12 -10.63
C GLN A 87 13.56 8.42 -12.03
N LEU A 88 13.32 7.38 -12.84
CA LEU A 88 12.72 7.51 -14.16
C LEU A 88 11.25 7.95 -14.10
N PHE A 89 10.46 7.37 -13.20
CA PHE A 89 9.02 7.59 -13.10
C PHE A 89 8.61 8.66 -12.08
N MET A 90 9.58 9.34 -11.45
CA MET A 90 9.30 10.41 -10.49
C MET A 90 8.50 11.53 -11.16
N GLY A 91 7.23 11.65 -10.78
CA GLY A 91 6.33 12.68 -11.30
C GLY A 91 5.79 12.44 -12.73
N LEU A 92 6.16 11.35 -13.40
CA LEU A 92 5.58 10.98 -14.71
C LEU A 92 4.15 10.44 -14.57
N LEU A 93 3.91 9.52 -13.63
CA LEU A 93 2.59 8.89 -13.47
C LEU A 93 1.53 9.83 -12.87
N ARG A 94 1.94 10.97 -12.32
CA ARG A 94 1.04 12.01 -11.79
C ARG A 94 0.79 13.14 -12.79
N GLN A 95 1.09 12.92 -14.07
CA GLN A 95 0.75 13.86 -15.14
C GLN A 95 -0.77 13.87 -15.32
N LYS A 96 -1.42 14.81 -14.63
CA LYS A 96 -2.79 15.21 -14.93
C LYS A 96 -2.75 16.37 -15.91
N CYS A 97 -3.58 16.31 -16.91
CA CYS A 97 -3.82 17.45 -17.75
C CYS A 97 -4.77 18.41 -17.05
N ILE A 98 -4.38 19.67 -16.95
CA ILE A 98 -5.12 20.71 -16.27
C ILE A 98 -5.34 21.84 -17.26
N ARG A 99 -6.52 22.42 -17.24
CA ARG A 99 -6.87 23.51 -18.14
C ARG A 99 -6.21 24.79 -17.64
N SER A 100 -5.38 25.41 -18.48
CA SER A 100 -4.76 26.70 -18.17
C SER A 100 -5.61 27.85 -18.72
N LEU A 101 -6.04 28.76 -17.85
CA LEU A 101 -6.71 30.01 -18.24
C LEU A 101 -5.71 31.16 -18.47
N GLY A 102 -4.40 30.93 -18.26
CA GLY A 102 -3.39 32.00 -18.31
C GLY A 102 -3.13 32.59 -19.70
N HIS A 103 -3.53 31.90 -20.78
CA HIS A 103 -3.40 32.39 -22.16
C HIS A 103 -4.64 33.16 -22.65
N CYS A 104 -5.64 33.37 -21.78
CA CYS A 104 -6.88 34.03 -22.14
C CYS A 104 -6.81 35.53 -21.82
N ILE A 105 -7.04 36.36 -22.83
CA ILE A 105 -6.98 37.81 -22.71
C ILE A 105 -8.33 38.30 -22.15
N ASN A 106 -8.27 39.23 -21.19
CA ASN A 106 -9.38 39.73 -20.37
C ASN A 106 -9.90 38.73 -19.30
N SER A 107 -9.03 38.34 -18.36
CA SER A 107 -9.39 37.55 -17.17
C SER A 107 -10.13 38.37 -16.08
N SER A 108 -10.87 39.41 -16.47
CA SER A 108 -11.66 40.21 -15.53
C SER A 108 -12.69 39.30 -14.87
N TYR A 109 -12.57 39.15 -13.55
CA TYR A 109 -13.17 38.16 -12.64
C TYR A 109 -14.71 38.21 -12.54
N SER A 110 -15.44 38.37 -13.64
CA SER A 110 -16.90 38.27 -13.66
C SER A 110 -17.33 36.89 -14.16
N SER A 111 -18.08 36.17 -13.34
CA SER A 111 -18.61 34.83 -13.60
C SER A 111 -19.47 34.72 -14.87
N ASN A 112 -19.95 35.86 -15.39
CA ASN A 112 -20.87 35.97 -16.53
C ASN A 112 -20.30 36.80 -17.70
N ALA A 113 -18.99 37.10 -17.70
CA ALA A 113 -18.37 37.81 -18.81
C ALA A 113 -17.88 36.82 -19.87
N SER A 114 -18.12 37.17 -21.15
CA SER A 114 -17.51 36.47 -22.26
C SER A 114 -16.01 36.74 -22.28
N PHE A 115 -15.22 35.70 -22.48
CA PHE A 115 -13.76 35.80 -22.53
C PHE A 115 -13.22 35.15 -23.79
N ILE A 116 -12.08 35.63 -24.26
CA ILE A 116 -11.46 35.17 -25.51
C ILE A 116 -10.26 34.29 -25.16
N CYS A 117 -10.29 33.03 -25.63
CA CYS A 117 -9.18 32.08 -25.51
C CYS A 117 -8.90 31.46 -26.88
N ASN A 118 -7.63 31.48 -27.33
CA ASN A 118 -7.20 30.92 -28.63
C ASN A 118 -8.07 31.36 -29.82
N ASN A 119 -8.31 32.67 -29.93
CA ASN A 119 -9.11 33.27 -31.00
C ASN A 119 -10.56 32.76 -31.08
N ARG A 120 -11.08 32.15 -29.99
CA ARG A 120 -12.49 31.78 -29.81
C ARG A 120 -13.08 32.50 -28.59
N THR A 121 -14.29 33.00 -28.76
CA THR A 121 -15.06 33.64 -27.69
C THR A 121 -15.86 32.59 -26.94
N TRP A 122 -15.74 32.57 -25.61
CA TRP A 122 -16.44 31.66 -24.71
C TRP A 122 -17.44 32.44 -23.86
N SER A 123 -18.68 31.96 -23.79
CA SER A 123 -19.77 32.62 -23.06
C SER A 123 -19.72 32.40 -21.54
N SER A 124 -19.16 31.27 -21.09
CA SER A 124 -19.05 30.96 -19.66
C SER A 124 -17.85 30.06 -19.34
N ARG A 125 -17.45 30.02 -18.07
CA ARG A 125 -16.39 29.10 -17.58
C ARG A 125 -16.82 27.63 -17.69
N ALA A 126 -18.12 27.33 -17.58
CA ALA A 126 -18.63 25.96 -17.70
C ALA A 126 -18.50 25.44 -19.14
N ASP A 127 -18.84 26.26 -20.14
CA ASP A 127 -18.69 25.91 -21.56
C ASP A 127 -17.23 25.69 -21.94
N PHE A 128 -16.34 26.51 -21.36
CA PHE A 128 -14.92 26.28 -21.51
C PHE A 128 -14.57 24.92 -20.90
N LEU A 129 -14.83 24.68 -19.60
CA LEU A 129 -14.49 23.43 -18.90
C LEU A 129 -15.04 22.15 -19.55
N GLY A 130 -16.16 22.22 -20.27
CA GLY A 130 -16.75 21.11 -21.02
C GLY A 130 -16.05 20.76 -22.34
N ASN A 131 -15.22 21.64 -22.92
CA ASN A 131 -14.60 21.40 -24.22
C ASN A 131 -13.18 20.80 -24.11
N GLU A 132 -12.95 19.60 -24.66
CA GLU A 132 -11.72 18.80 -24.46
C GLU A 132 -10.46 19.36 -25.13
N GLY A 133 -10.60 20.23 -26.14
CA GLY A 133 -9.48 20.65 -26.99
C GLY A 133 -8.41 21.57 -26.36
N GLN A 134 -8.45 21.83 -25.05
CA GLN A 134 -7.57 22.81 -24.35
C GLN A 134 -6.91 22.26 -23.08
N ILE A 135 -6.88 20.94 -22.97
CA ILE A 135 -6.33 20.20 -21.86
C ILE A 135 -4.80 20.14 -22.06
N LYS A 136 -3.99 20.76 -21.19
CA LYS A 136 -2.52 20.74 -21.27
C LYS A 136 -1.90 20.35 -19.92
N ASN A 137 -0.68 19.82 -19.94
CA ASN A 137 0.07 19.56 -18.70
C ASN A 137 0.86 20.80 -18.27
N LYS A 138 1.33 20.87 -17.02
CA LYS A 138 2.33 21.84 -16.53
C LYS A 138 3.61 21.90 -17.39
N ARG A 139 3.91 20.86 -18.15
CA ARG A 139 5.02 20.80 -19.13
C ARG A 139 4.61 21.10 -20.58
N GLY A 140 3.41 21.62 -20.82
CA GLY A 140 2.95 22.09 -22.14
C GLY A 140 2.37 21.03 -23.07
N TRP A 141 2.47 19.75 -22.73
CA TRP A 141 2.00 18.63 -23.57
C TRP A 141 1.00 17.75 -22.81
N CYS A 142 -0.22 17.76 -23.32
CA CYS A 142 -1.12 16.62 -23.44
C CYS A 142 -1.39 16.49 -24.95
#